data_AF-A0A3A4PQA9-F1
#
_entry.id   AF-A0A3A4PQA9-F1
#
_cell.length_a   1.000
_cell.length_b   1.000
_cell.length_c   1.000
_cell.angle_alpha   90.00
_cell.angle_beta   90.00
_cell.angle_gamma   90.00
#
_symmetry.space_group_name_H-M   'P 1'
#
loop_
_entity.id
_entity.type
_entity.pdbx_description
1 polymer ?
#
loop_
_entity_poly.entity_id
_entity_poly.type
_entity_poly.pdbx_seq_one_letter_code
_entity_poly.pdbx_strand_id
1 'polypeptide(L)'
;MKKQLSLVLLCLFVVVGSLSAKTDNPKSTRDVILILHTSAVSGAAKDENGESLYKGIAVRKRQEPQPHLRELEARRKQREREQDGVIRRLQRLSSDIHIKRQFTGLIHAIAVEIPVENESEIRSWPEIRNISPNRRYKRLLLESNPLMKVSSAWEESGGAEQAGRGVKIGIIDTGIDSTHVMFDDEDYPVLDGYPVGDAEFANRKIIAARVFPKRGDTAEESTPMDRDGHGTHVASCAAGELNTPSPL
;
A
#
# COMPACT_ATOMS: atom_id res chain seq x y z
N MET A 1 -47.73 12.33 -30.20
CA MET A 1 -47.34 13.40 -29.24
C MET A 1 -45.83 13.49 -29.17
N LYS A 2 -45.25 14.68 -29.38
CA LYS A 2 -43.82 15.00 -29.28
C LYS A 2 -43.43 15.30 -27.82
N LYS A 3 -42.21 14.93 -27.41
CA LYS A 3 -41.12 15.74 -26.77
C LYS A 3 -39.83 14.89 -26.85
N GLN A 4 -38.93 15.11 -27.82
CA GLN A 4 -37.66 15.87 -27.77
C GLN A 4 -37.10 16.28 -26.39
N LEU A 5 -35.86 15.83 -26.09
CA LEU A 5 -34.75 16.69 -25.64
C LEU A 5 -33.40 16.03 -25.95
N SER A 6 -32.45 16.82 -26.48
CA SER A 6 -31.06 16.46 -26.75
C SER A 6 -30.14 17.18 -25.76
N LEU A 7 -28.99 16.61 -25.42
CA LEU A 7 -27.81 17.38 -24.97
C LEU A 7 -26.52 16.69 -25.44
N VAL A 8 -25.74 17.43 -26.22
CA VAL A 8 -24.37 17.11 -26.64
C VAL A 8 -23.46 18.06 -25.88
N LEU A 9 -22.37 17.56 -25.29
CA LEU A 9 -21.24 18.40 -24.90
C LEU A 9 -19.94 17.82 -25.46
N LEU A 10 -19.48 18.45 -26.53
CA LEU A 10 -18.18 18.27 -27.15
C LEU A 10 -17.26 19.37 -26.60
N CYS A 11 -16.27 19.02 -25.78
CA CYS A 11 -15.20 19.94 -25.42
C CYS A 11 -13.96 19.62 -26.27
N LEU A 12 -13.87 20.28 -27.41
CA LEU A 12 -12.67 20.38 -28.23
C LEU A 12 -11.80 21.51 -27.66
N PHE A 13 -10.75 21.19 -26.92
CA PHE A 13 -9.71 22.18 -26.60
C PHE A 13 -8.68 22.17 -27.73
N VAL A 14 -8.80 23.11 -28.65
CA VAL A 14 -7.70 23.51 -29.54
C VAL A 14 -6.91 24.58 -28.81
N VAL A 15 -5.72 24.22 -28.33
CA VAL A 15 -4.71 25.21 -27.94
C VAL A 15 -3.83 25.46 -29.16
N VAL A 16 -4.07 26.55 -29.87
CA VAL A 16 -3.08 27.12 -30.80
C VAL A 16 -2.09 27.91 -29.94
N GLY A 17 -1.02 27.24 -29.52
CA GLY A 17 0.13 27.88 -28.88
C GLY A 17 1.21 28.16 -29.93
N SER A 18 1.51 29.42 -30.15
CA SER A 18 2.65 29.86 -30.96
C SER A 18 3.95 29.25 -30.45
N LEU A 19 4.64 28.48 -31.30
CA LEU A 19 6.02 28.03 -31.07
C LEU A 19 6.97 29.22 -31.20
N SER A 20 7.13 29.97 -30.10
CA SER A 20 8.37 30.70 -29.86
C SER A 20 9.35 29.72 -29.23
N ALA A 21 10.40 29.39 -29.97
CA ALA A 21 11.49 28.54 -29.52
C ALA A 21 12.22 29.21 -28.34
N LYS A 22 11.81 28.87 -27.11
CA LYS A 22 12.64 28.96 -25.92
C LYS A 22 12.95 27.53 -25.52
N THR A 23 14.18 27.10 -25.78
CA THR A 23 14.72 25.80 -25.37
C THR A 23 14.97 25.82 -23.86
N ASP A 24 13.91 25.87 -23.06
CA ASP A 24 13.95 25.41 -21.67
C ASP A 24 13.32 24.03 -21.68
N ASN A 25 14.12 23.01 -21.97
CA ASN A 25 13.69 21.62 -21.84
C ASN A 25 13.40 21.41 -20.34
N PRO A 26 12.15 21.25 -19.88
CA PRO A 26 11.91 20.97 -18.48
C PRO A 26 12.65 19.65 -18.18
N LYS A 27 13.62 19.68 -17.26
CA LYS A 27 14.34 18.48 -16.85
C LYS A 27 13.30 17.42 -16.50
N SER A 28 13.27 16.35 -17.29
CA SER A 28 12.33 15.26 -17.06
C SER A 28 12.68 14.64 -15.71
N THR A 29 11.76 14.69 -14.75
CA THR A 29 11.90 14.00 -13.47
C THR A 29 11.17 12.66 -13.51
N ARG A 30 11.60 11.72 -12.67
CA ARG A 30 10.91 10.45 -12.45
C ARG A 30 10.88 10.07 -10.98
N ASP A 31 9.78 9.42 -10.60
CA ASP A 31 9.65 8.76 -9.30
C ASP A 31 10.37 7.41 -9.30
N VAL A 32 11.32 7.27 -8.38
CA VAL A 32 12.08 6.04 -8.18
C VAL A 32 12.15 5.66 -6.70
N ILE A 33 12.40 4.39 -6.46
CA ILE A 33 12.73 3.83 -5.16
C ILE A 33 14.21 3.47 -5.18
N LEU A 34 15.01 4.21 -4.44
CA LEU A 34 16.43 3.91 -4.20
C LEU A 34 16.50 2.85 -3.11
N ILE A 35 16.95 1.65 -3.44
CA ILE A 35 17.13 0.54 -2.50
C ILE A 35 18.59 0.55 -2.04
N LEU A 36 18.81 0.60 -0.73
CA LEU A 36 20.15 0.68 -0.16
C LEU A 36 20.75 -0.73 0.06
N HIS A 37 22.08 -0.81 0.10
CA HIS A 37 22.80 -2.08 0.30
C HIS A 37 22.60 -2.67 1.69
N THR A 38 22.51 -1.85 2.73
CA THR A 38 22.31 -2.33 4.09
C THR A 38 20.91 -2.90 4.26
N SER A 39 20.80 -3.97 5.05
CA SER A 39 19.55 -4.70 5.23
C SER A 39 18.48 -3.87 5.95
N ALA A 40 17.22 -4.08 5.56
CA ALA A 40 16.08 -3.55 6.30
C ALA A 40 16.07 -4.08 7.74
N VAL A 41 15.38 -3.37 8.64
CA VAL A 41 15.23 -3.78 10.04
C VAL A 41 14.68 -5.21 10.13
N SER A 42 13.70 -5.56 9.29
CA SER A 42 13.10 -6.90 9.25
C SER A 42 14.10 -8.00 8.87
N GLY A 43 15.02 -7.73 7.95
CA GLY A 43 15.97 -8.73 7.46
C GLY A 43 17.01 -9.12 8.51
N ALA A 44 17.35 -8.19 9.41
CA ALA A 44 18.29 -8.43 10.49
C ALA A 44 17.59 -8.90 11.78
N ALA A 45 16.30 -8.63 11.95
CA ALA A 45 15.51 -8.94 13.14
C ALA A 45 15.09 -10.41 13.16
N LYS A 46 16.02 -11.29 13.50
CA LYS A 46 15.77 -12.73 13.64
C LYS A 46 16.18 -13.23 15.02
N ASP A 47 15.45 -14.20 15.54
CA ASP A 47 15.87 -14.94 16.74
C ASP A 47 16.94 -15.99 16.41
N GLU A 48 17.37 -16.74 17.42
CA GLU A 48 18.35 -17.82 17.29
C GLU A 48 17.93 -18.94 16.34
N ASN A 49 16.62 -19.12 16.13
CA ASN A 49 16.05 -20.10 15.21
C ASN A 49 15.83 -19.53 13.79
N GLY A 50 16.17 -18.25 13.58
CA GLY A 50 16.00 -17.56 12.31
C GLY A 50 14.59 -17.03 12.07
N GLU A 51 13.70 -17.10 13.07
CA GLU A 51 12.34 -16.55 12.97
C GLU A 51 12.35 -15.03 13.05
N SER A 52 11.49 -14.38 12.27
CA SER A 52 11.38 -12.92 12.28
C SER A 52 10.87 -12.41 13.64
N LEU A 53 11.71 -11.61 14.31
CA LEU A 53 11.36 -10.77 15.45
C LEU A 53 10.63 -9.48 15.01
N TYR A 54 10.64 -9.17 13.71
CA TYR A 54 9.87 -8.06 13.16
C TYR A 54 8.40 -8.45 13.04
N LYS A 55 7.70 -8.46 14.18
CA LYS A 55 6.27 -8.80 14.26
C LYS A 55 5.37 -7.57 14.01
N GLY A 56 4.13 -7.85 13.60
CA GLY A 56 3.11 -6.86 13.26
C GLY A 56 2.62 -6.03 14.45
N ILE A 57 1.83 -5.00 14.17
CA ILE A 57 1.39 -3.96 15.13
C ILE A 57 0.72 -4.55 16.38
N ALA A 58 -0.12 -5.58 16.21
CA ALA A 58 -0.84 -6.24 17.31
C ALA A 58 0.11 -6.94 18.32
N VAL A 59 1.28 -7.41 17.87
CA VAL A 59 2.28 -8.04 18.74
C VAL A 59 3.07 -6.99 19.53
N ARG A 60 3.32 -5.81 18.93
CA ARG A 60 4.04 -4.70 19.58
C ARG A 60 3.27 -4.04 20.72
N LYS A 61 1.93 -4.08 20.68
CA LYS A 61 1.08 -3.57 21.78
C LYS A 61 1.03 -4.50 23.00
N ARG A 62 1.40 -5.78 22.85
CA ARG A 62 1.21 -6.82 23.89
C ARG A 62 2.34 -6.92 24.93
N GLN A 63 3.48 -6.28 24.71
CA GLN A 63 4.67 -6.57 25.51
C GLN A 63 5.14 -5.34 26.29
N GLU A 64 5.43 -5.55 27.58
CA GLU A 64 6.39 -4.71 28.31
C GLU A 64 7.66 -4.55 27.45
N PRO A 65 8.39 -3.42 27.53
CA PRO A 65 9.50 -3.12 26.64
C PRO A 65 10.58 -4.19 26.71
N GLN A 66 10.47 -5.20 25.85
CA GLN A 66 11.39 -6.31 25.80
C GLN A 66 12.71 -5.82 25.20
N PRO A 67 13.86 -6.39 25.62
CA PRO A 67 15.18 -5.99 25.12
C PRO A 67 15.28 -5.94 23.60
N HIS A 68 14.63 -6.87 22.90
CA HIS A 68 14.63 -6.92 21.44
C HIS A 68 13.95 -5.70 20.80
N LEU A 69 12.93 -5.09 21.42
CA LEU A 69 12.29 -3.88 20.90
C LEU A 69 13.24 -2.69 20.89
N ARG A 70 14.06 -2.54 21.94
CA ARG A 70 15.11 -1.50 22.00
C ARG A 70 16.15 -1.70 20.91
N GLU A 71 16.51 -2.94 20.62
CA GLU A 71 17.42 -3.27 19.53
C GLU A 71 16.82 -2.94 18.15
N LEU A 72 15.54 -3.25 17.91
CA LEU A 72 14.84 -2.87 16.68
C LEU A 72 14.79 -1.35 16.49
N GLU A 73 14.56 -0.59 17.56
CA GLU A 73 14.59 0.87 17.53
C GLU A 73 15.99 1.42 17.25
N ALA A 74 17.02 0.87 17.89
CA ALA A 74 18.41 1.27 17.65
C ALA A 74 18.80 1.01 16.19
N ARG A 75 18.43 -0.14 15.64
CA ARG A 75 18.65 -0.49 14.23
C ARG A 75 17.88 0.44 13.30
N ARG A 76 16.64 0.78 13.62
CA ARG A 76 15.86 1.77 12.86
C ARG A 76 16.59 3.12 12.81
N LYS A 77 17.03 3.64 13.96
CA LYS A 77 17.80 4.89 14.04
C LYS A 77 19.10 4.82 13.24
N GLN A 78 19.77 3.66 13.22
CA GLN A 78 20.96 3.47 12.40
C GLN A 78 20.63 3.57 10.90
N ARG A 79 19.56 2.93 10.44
CA ARG A 79 19.11 3.01 9.03
C ARG A 79 18.72 4.43 8.64
N GLU A 80 18.02 5.16 9.52
CA GLU A 80 17.69 6.56 9.31
C GLU A 80 18.96 7.43 9.14
N ARG A 81 19.99 7.23 9.98
CA ARG A 81 21.27 7.94 9.84
C ARG A 81 21.99 7.64 8.52
N GLU A 82 21.95 6.40 8.06
CA GLU A 82 22.51 6.00 6.76
C GLU A 82 21.74 6.68 5.61
N GLN A 83 20.41 6.73 5.69
CA GLN A 83 19.57 7.45 4.74
C GLN A 83 19.86 8.94 4.73
N ASP A 84 20.05 9.57 5.89
CA ASP A 84 20.40 10.99 5.99
C ASP A 84 21.71 11.32 5.24
N GLY A 85 22.68 10.39 5.25
CA GLY A 85 23.91 10.51 4.47
C GLY A 85 23.64 10.58 2.96
N VAL A 86 22.84 9.64 2.46
CA VAL A 86 22.43 9.58 1.05
C VAL A 86 21.58 10.81 0.67
N ILE A 87 20.64 11.21 1.53
CA ILE A 87 19.77 12.38 1.32
C ILE A 87 20.59 13.66 1.19
N ARG A 88 21.57 13.89 2.08
CA ARG A 88 22.45 15.07 1.97
C ARG A 88 23.24 15.06 0.65
N ARG A 89 23.67 13.89 0.18
CA ARG A 89 24.37 13.76 -1.10
C ARG A 89 23.44 14.06 -2.29
N LEU A 90 22.21 13.55 -2.25
CA LEU A 90 21.17 13.85 -3.25
C LEU A 90 20.86 15.35 -3.32
N GLN A 91 20.68 16.01 -2.18
CA GLN A 91 20.39 17.45 -2.12
C GLN A 91 21.54 18.32 -2.63
N ARG A 92 22.79 17.86 -2.51
CA ARG A 92 23.97 18.53 -3.10
C ARG A 92 24.09 18.32 -4.60
N LEU A 93 23.57 17.20 -5.10
CA LEU A 93 23.65 16.85 -6.52
C LEU A 93 22.73 17.74 -7.36
N SER A 94 21.49 17.98 -6.91
CA SER A 94 20.54 18.85 -7.61
C SER A 94 19.44 19.34 -6.67
N SER A 95 19.04 20.61 -6.82
CA SER A 95 17.87 21.18 -6.14
C SER A 95 16.54 20.60 -6.62
N ASP A 96 16.54 19.95 -7.79
CA ASP A 96 15.36 19.35 -8.40
C ASP A 96 15.03 17.96 -7.83
N ILE A 97 15.87 17.44 -6.93
CA ILE A 97 15.67 16.15 -6.27
C ILE A 97 14.76 16.31 -5.04
N HIS A 98 13.62 15.62 -5.04
CA HIS A 98 12.61 15.73 -3.98
C HIS A 98 12.43 14.39 -3.26
N ILE A 99 12.81 14.35 -1.98
CA ILE A 99 12.60 13.17 -1.13
C ILE A 99 11.11 13.06 -0.80
N LYS A 100 10.50 11.91 -1.12
CA LYS A 100 9.07 11.65 -0.88
C LYS A 100 8.83 10.84 0.39
N ARG A 101 9.57 9.75 0.57
CA ARG A 101 9.39 8.85 1.72
C ARG A 101 10.65 8.06 2.03
N GLN A 102 10.81 7.71 3.31
CA GLN A 102 11.88 6.84 3.79
C GLN A 102 11.29 5.53 4.31
N PHE A 103 11.96 4.43 4.01
CA PHE A 103 11.58 3.09 4.44
C PHE A 103 12.77 2.43 5.14
N THR A 104 12.55 1.93 6.34
CA THR A 104 13.55 1.20 7.12
C THR A 104 13.09 -0.19 7.55
N GLY A 105 11.76 -0.39 7.61
CA GLY A 105 11.13 -1.59 8.19
C GLY A 105 11.31 -2.84 7.34
N LEU A 106 10.52 -2.97 6.28
CA LEU A 106 10.50 -4.15 5.39
C LEU A 106 11.52 -4.07 4.26
N ILE A 107 11.77 -2.85 3.79
CA ILE A 107 12.80 -2.52 2.82
C ILE A 107 13.62 -1.37 3.39
N HIS A 108 14.91 -1.33 3.08
CA HIS A 108 15.76 -0.18 3.36
C HIS A 108 15.86 0.65 2.08
N ALA A 109 15.03 1.69 1.97
CA ALA A 109 14.86 2.40 0.71
C ALA A 109 14.39 3.85 0.91
N ILE A 110 14.63 4.67 -0.10
CA ILE A 110 14.17 6.06 -0.17
C ILE A 110 13.33 6.21 -1.45
N ALA A 111 12.06 6.61 -1.31
CA ALA A 111 11.26 7.09 -2.44
C ALA A 111 11.64 8.55 -2.73
N VAL A 112 12.00 8.81 -3.97
CA VAL A 112 12.52 10.11 -4.39
C VAL A 112 12.11 10.39 -5.82
N GLU A 113 11.87 11.65 -6.11
CA GLU A 113 11.77 12.17 -7.47
C GLU A 113 13.12 12.76 -7.87
N ILE A 114 13.70 12.26 -8.96
CA ILE A 114 15.02 12.67 -9.45
C ILE A 114 14.94 13.14 -10.90
N PRO A 115 15.80 14.09 -11.32
CA PRO A 115 16.06 14.31 -12.74
C PRO A 115 16.64 13.06 -13.40
N VAL A 116 16.16 12.73 -14.60
CA VAL A 116 16.56 11.52 -15.33
C VAL A 116 18.07 11.48 -15.59
N GLU A 117 18.70 12.63 -15.81
CA GLU A 117 20.13 12.75 -16.02
C GLU A 117 20.98 12.31 -14.82
N ASN A 118 20.44 12.41 -13.58
CA ASN A 118 21.16 12.04 -12.37
C ASN A 118 21.06 10.53 -12.06
N GLU A 119 20.17 9.78 -12.72
CA GLU A 119 19.90 8.38 -12.38
C GLU A 119 21.15 7.48 -12.50
N SER A 120 21.91 7.63 -13.59
CA SER A 120 23.13 6.84 -13.81
C SER A 120 24.22 7.13 -12.78
N GLU A 121 24.36 8.38 -12.36
CA GLU A 121 25.31 8.76 -11.31
C GLU A 121 24.88 8.19 -9.96
N ILE A 122 23.61 8.35 -9.57
CA ILE A 122 23.07 7.83 -8.32
C ILE A 122 23.20 6.30 -8.27
N ARG A 123 23.00 5.60 -9.40
CA ARG A 123 23.16 4.15 -9.50
C ARG A 123 24.60 3.69 -9.21
N SER A 124 25.61 4.54 -9.44
CA SER A 124 27.02 4.21 -9.20
C SER A 124 27.44 4.34 -7.73
N TRP A 125 26.59 4.91 -6.88
CA TRP A 125 26.94 5.15 -5.48
C TRP A 125 27.04 3.85 -4.69
N PRO A 126 28.07 3.68 -3.83
CA PRO A 126 28.28 2.44 -3.08
C PRO A 126 27.14 2.13 -2.09
N GLU A 127 26.36 3.12 -1.69
CA GLU A 127 25.20 2.95 -0.81
C GLU A 127 23.99 2.36 -1.55
N ILE A 128 23.91 2.53 -2.88
CA ILE A 128 22.75 2.19 -3.70
C ILE A 128 22.90 0.80 -4.29
N ARG A 129 22.03 -0.11 -3.86
CA ARG A 129 21.94 -1.47 -4.41
C ARG A 129 21.16 -1.53 -5.71
N ASN A 130 20.06 -0.78 -5.78
CA ASN A 130 19.19 -0.77 -6.96
C ASN A 130 18.36 0.53 -7.03
N ILE A 131 17.95 0.89 -8.24
CA ILE A 131 16.97 1.96 -8.50
C ILE A 131 15.78 1.32 -9.18
N SER A 132 14.63 1.28 -8.50
CA SER A 132 13.40 0.72 -9.05
C SER A 132 12.43 1.83 -9.46
N PRO A 133 11.87 1.82 -10.69
CA PRO A 133 10.89 2.83 -11.09
C PRO A 133 9.60 2.68 -10.27
N ASN A 134 9.05 3.79 -9.77
CA ASN A 134 7.75 3.79 -9.13
C ASN A 134 6.66 3.71 -10.21
N ARG A 135 6.04 2.54 -10.36
CA ARG A 135 5.02 2.29 -11.39
C ARG A 135 3.62 2.49 -10.82
N ARG A 136 2.77 3.17 -11.60
CA ARG A 136 1.33 3.17 -11.35
C ARG A 136 0.73 1.88 -11.89
N TYR A 137 0.24 1.04 -11.00
CA TYR A 137 -0.58 -0.09 -11.35
C TYR A 137 -2.00 0.39 -11.62
N LYS A 138 -2.66 -0.24 -12.59
CA LYS A 138 -4.08 -0.03 -12.86
C LYS A 138 -4.80 -1.34 -12.54
N ARG A 139 -6.05 -1.22 -12.10
CA ARG A 139 -6.94 -2.35 -11.86
C ARG A 139 -7.02 -3.19 -13.13
N LEU A 140 -6.74 -4.47 -13.01
CA LEU A 140 -6.92 -5.46 -14.07
C LEU A 140 -7.93 -6.47 -13.53
N LEU A 141 -9.11 -6.55 -14.15
CA LEU A 141 -10.09 -7.61 -13.89
C LEU A 141 -10.57 -8.13 -15.23
N LEU A 142 -10.30 -9.41 -15.48
CA LEU A 142 -11.08 -10.26 -16.38
C LEU A 142 -11.38 -11.53 -15.59
N GLU A 143 -12.62 -12.00 -15.68
CA GLU A 143 -13.23 -13.09 -14.90
C GLU A 143 -12.29 -14.26 -14.54
N SER A 144 -12.36 -14.76 -13.29
CA SER A 144 -11.41 -15.77 -12.78
C SER A 144 -12.04 -17.04 -12.19
N ASN A 145 -13.33 -17.04 -11.79
CA ASN A 145 -13.89 -18.14 -10.98
C ASN A 145 -13.81 -19.53 -11.65
N PRO A 146 -14.18 -19.71 -12.94
CA PRO A 146 -14.06 -21.02 -13.60
C PRO A 146 -12.61 -21.49 -13.76
N LEU A 147 -11.66 -20.56 -13.91
CA LEU A 147 -10.23 -20.86 -14.09
C LEU A 147 -9.54 -21.26 -12.77
N MET A 148 -10.09 -20.86 -11.62
CA MET A 148 -9.53 -21.14 -10.30
C MET A 148 -10.13 -22.39 -9.61
N LYS A 149 -11.07 -23.11 -10.25
CA LYS A 149 -11.73 -24.32 -9.69
C LYS A 149 -12.26 -24.14 -8.26
N VAL A 150 -12.84 -22.96 -7.98
CA VAL A 150 -13.23 -22.54 -6.63
C VAL A 150 -14.15 -23.55 -5.93
N SER A 151 -15.08 -24.19 -6.65
CA SER A 151 -16.01 -25.18 -6.08
C SER A 151 -15.29 -26.37 -5.42
N SER A 152 -14.27 -26.94 -6.07
CA SER A 152 -13.50 -28.06 -5.50
C SER A 152 -12.68 -27.63 -4.28
N ALA A 153 -12.11 -26.42 -4.31
CA ALA A 153 -11.33 -25.90 -3.20
C ALA A 153 -12.18 -25.68 -1.93
N TRP A 154 -13.45 -25.29 -2.08
CA TRP A 154 -14.38 -25.16 -0.94
C TRP A 154 -14.69 -26.50 -0.28
N GLU A 155 -14.98 -27.53 -1.07
CA GLU A 155 -15.26 -28.88 -0.56
C GLU A 155 -14.02 -29.46 0.16
N GLU A 156 -12.84 -29.35 -0.45
CA GLU A 156 -11.58 -29.84 0.13
C GLU A 156 -11.17 -29.10 1.40
N SER A 157 -11.58 -27.83 1.57
CA SER A 157 -11.28 -27.01 2.75
C SER A 157 -12.26 -27.18 3.91
N GLY A 158 -13.16 -28.17 3.83
CA GLY A 158 -14.15 -28.47 4.88
C GLY A 158 -15.46 -27.70 4.75
N GLY A 159 -15.76 -27.15 3.57
CA GLY A 159 -17.02 -26.48 3.26
C GLY A 159 -17.19 -25.10 3.91
N ALA A 160 -18.41 -24.56 3.81
CA ALA A 160 -18.79 -23.22 4.27
C ALA A 160 -18.34 -22.91 5.71
N GLU A 161 -18.43 -23.90 6.60
CA GLU A 161 -18.20 -23.72 8.04
C GLU A 161 -16.71 -23.74 8.45
N GLN A 162 -15.83 -24.33 7.64
CA GLN A 162 -14.43 -24.57 8.03
C GLN A 162 -13.42 -23.87 7.11
N ALA A 163 -13.79 -23.57 5.87
CA ALA A 163 -12.88 -22.96 4.91
C ALA A 163 -12.33 -21.63 5.44
N GLY A 164 -11.00 -21.49 5.43
CA GLY A 164 -10.32 -20.27 5.89
C GLY A 164 -10.29 -20.08 7.42
N ARG A 165 -10.79 -21.01 8.24
CA ARG A 165 -10.75 -20.89 9.71
C ARG A 165 -9.32 -20.68 10.22
N GLY A 166 -9.13 -19.59 10.99
CA GLY A 166 -7.83 -19.22 11.56
C GLY A 166 -6.86 -18.53 10.59
N VAL A 167 -7.24 -18.38 9.31
CA VAL A 167 -6.47 -17.65 8.31
C VAL A 167 -6.80 -16.17 8.38
N LYS A 168 -5.77 -15.32 8.33
CA LYS A 168 -5.92 -13.87 8.21
C LYS A 168 -5.56 -13.45 6.80
N ILE A 169 -6.45 -12.67 6.16
CA ILE A 169 -6.28 -12.20 4.79
C ILE A 169 -6.01 -10.70 4.82
N GLY A 170 -4.94 -10.26 4.15
CA GLY A 170 -4.60 -8.84 4.03
C GLY A 170 -4.93 -8.34 2.63
N ILE A 171 -5.75 -7.30 2.53
CA ILE A 171 -6.19 -6.71 1.26
C ILE A 171 -5.70 -5.25 1.22
N ILE A 172 -5.03 -4.87 0.13
CA ILE A 172 -4.57 -3.51 -0.13
C ILE A 172 -5.29 -3.04 -1.40
N ASP A 173 -6.37 -2.29 -1.22
CA ASP A 173 -7.28 -1.89 -2.28
C ASP A 173 -7.85 -0.48 -2.03
N THR A 174 -9.00 -0.12 -2.62
CA THR A 174 -9.61 1.22 -2.55
C THR A 174 -10.22 1.58 -1.20
N GLY A 175 -10.41 0.59 -0.32
CA GLY A 175 -10.95 0.78 1.02
C GLY A 175 -11.78 -0.42 1.45
N ILE A 176 -12.57 -0.22 2.51
CA ILE A 176 -13.58 -1.16 2.96
C ILE A 176 -14.82 -0.40 3.48
N ASP A 177 -16.02 -0.82 3.09
CA ASP A 177 -17.25 -0.51 3.81
C ASP A 177 -17.52 -1.62 4.83
N SER A 178 -17.14 -1.36 6.09
CA SER A 178 -17.33 -2.31 7.19
C SER A 178 -18.78 -2.45 7.66
N THR A 179 -19.69 -1.61 7.16
CA THR A 179 -21.12 -1.64 7.54
C THR A 179 -21.96 -2.49 6.60
N HIS A 180 -21.39 -2.95 5.48
CA HIS A 180 -22.06 -3.82 4.54
C HIS A 180 -22.34 -5.20 5.16
N VAL A 181 -23.52 -5.77 4.93
CA VAL A 181 -23.97 -7.06 5.49
C VAL A 181 -23.04 -8.25 5.20
N MET A 182 -22.23 -8.17 4.14
CA MET A 182 -21.16 -9.12 3.83
C MET A 182 -20.15 -9.29 4.97
N PHE A 183 -19.97 -8.24 5.77
CA PHE A 183 -19.02 -8.18 6.87
C PHE A 183 -19.70 -8.17 8.23
N ASP A 184 -20.93 -8.68 8.31
CA ASP A 184 -21.56 -8.97 9.59
C ASP A 184 -20.62 -9.81 10.45
N ASP A 185 -20.54 -9.41 11.72
CA ASP A 185 -19.53 -9.91 12.64
C ASP A 185 -20.13 -10.66 13.83
N GLU A 186 -21.45 -10.94 13.83
CA GLU A 186 -22.20 -11.43 14.99
C GLU A 186 -21.51 -12.64 15.63
N ASP A 187 -21.11 -13.60 14.79
CA ASP A 187 -20.50 -14.88 15.18
C ASP A 187 -18.96 -14.85 15.31
N TYR A 188 -18.32 -13.69 15.11
CA TYR A 188 -16.87 -13.59 15.19
C TYR A 188 -16.40 -13.28 16.61
N PRO A 189 -15.41 -14.01 17.15
CA PRO A 189 -14.84 -13.68 18.44
C PRO A 189 -14.04 -12.38 18.35
N VAL A 190 -14.03 -11.61 19.44
CA VAL A 190 -13.05 -10.52 19.58
C VAL A 190 -11.65 -11.14 19.64
N LEU A 191 -10.79 -10.75 18.72
CA LEU A 191 -9.40 -11.21 18.70
C LEU A 191 -8.54 -10.27 19.54
N ASP A 192 -7.77 -10.83 20.47
CA ASP A 192 -6.85 -10.06 21.29
C ASP A 192 -5.94 -9.15 20.45
N GLY A 193 -5.83 -7.88 20.86
CA GLY A 193 -4.98 -6.89 20.19
C GLY A 193 -5.51 -6.42 18.83
N TYR A 194 -6.76 -6.75 18.49
CA TYR A 194 -7.50 -6.24 17.33
C TYR A 194 -8.80 -5.55 17.80
N PRO A 195 -9.37 -4.65 16.98
CA PRO A 195 -8.85 -4.19 15.69
C PRO A 195 -7.58 -3.33 15.79
N VAL A 196 -6.84 -3.22 14.68
CA VAL A 196 -5.66 -2.35 14.57
C VAL A 196 -5.78 -1.33 13.44
N GLY A 197 -5.15 -0.17 13.62
CA GLY A 197 -5.25 0.92 12.67
C GLY A 197 -6.43 1.82 13.03
N ASP A 198 -7.24 2.14 12.03
CA ASP A 198 -8.40 3.01 12.17
C ASP A 198 -9.62 2.20 12.60
N ALA A 199 -9.74 1.99 13.91
CA ALA A 199 -10.66 1.01 14.49
C ALA A 199 -12.14 1.32 14.22
N GLU A 200 -12.50 2.54 13.83
CA GLU A 200 -13.87 2.92 13.47
C GLU A 200 -14.35 2.30 12.15
N PHE A 201 -13.42 1.90 11.27
CA PHE A 201 -13.69 1.22 9.98
C PHE A 201 -13.48 -0.29 10.08
N ALA A 202 -13.50 -0.83 11.30
CA ALA A 202 -13.15 -2.21 11.61
C ALA A 202 -14.22 -2.82 12.54
N ASN A 203 -14.30 -4.14 12.55
CA ASN A 203 -15.21 -4.90 13.42
C ASN A 203 -14.55 -6.24 13.81
N ARG A 204 -15.29 -7.21 14.37
CA ARG A 204 -14.71 -8.51 14.79
C ARG A 204 -14.29 -9.38 13.61
N LYS A 205 -14.82 -9.13 12.41
CA LYS A 205 -14.45 -9.78 11.14
C LYS A 205 -13.36 -9.01 10.39
N ILE A 206 -13.54 -7.69 10.24
CA ILE A 206 -12.56 -6.75 9.68
C ILE A 206 -11.63 -6.29 10.81
N ILE A 207 -10.59 -7.07 11.07
CA ILE A 207 -9.72 -6.85 12.22
C ILE A 207 -8.66 -5.75 12.02
N ALA A 208 -8.50 -5.21 10.81
CA ALA A 208 -7.56 -4.13 10.55
C ALA A 208 -8.03 -3.23 9.43
N ALA A 209 -8.01 -1.91 9.67
CA ALA A 209 -8.30 -0.91 8.65
C ALA A 209 -7.20 0.15 8.65
N ARG A 210 -6.67 0.47 7.48
CA ARG A 210 -5.63 1.49 7.33
C ARG A 210 -5.66 2.11 5.95
N VAL A 211 -5.53 3.42 5.91
CA VAL A 211 -5.35 4.20 4.69
C VAL A 211 -3.88 4.50 4.43
N PHE A 212 -3.52 4.57 3.15
CA PHE A 212 -2.22 5.04 2.67
C PHE A 212 -2.44 6.32 1.86
N PRO A 213 -2.57 7.48 2.51
CA PRO A 213 -2.93 8.72 1.84
C PRO A 213 -1.84 9.13 0.84
N LYS A 214 -2.28 9.70 -0.27
CA LYS A 214 -1.41 10.32 -1.27
C LYS A 214 -1.23 11.79 -0.90
N ARG A 215 -0.14 12.37 -1.40
CA ARG A 215 0.13 13.80 -1.22
C ARG A 215 -0.97 14.60 -1.93
N GLY A 216 -1.67 15.45 -1.18
CA GLY A 216 -2.76 16.28 -1.68
C GLY A 216 -4.15 15.76 -1.31
N ASP A 217 -4.26 14.54 -0.77
CA ASP A 217 -5.52 14.03 -0.25
C ASP A 217 -6.00 14.90 0.92
N THR A 218 -7.30 15.18 0.94
CA THR A 218 -7.99 15.80 2.07
C THR A 218 -8.05 14.84 3.27
N ALA A 219 -8.43 15.37 4.43
CA ALA A 219 -8.66 14.54 5.62
C ALA A 219 -9.77 13.49 5.38
N GLU A 220 -10.81 13.88 4.64
CA GLU A 220 -11.93 13.01 4.29
C GLU A 220 -11.47 11.87 3.38
N GLU A 221 -10.67 12.16 2.35
CA GLU A 221 -10.08 11.17 1.44
C GLU A 221 -9.03 10.28 2.12
N SER A 222 -8.48 10.72 3.25
CA SER A 222 -7.46 10.01 4.02
C SER A 222 -8.07 9.06 5.07
N THR A 223 -9.14 8.36 4.71
CA THR A 223 -9.82 7.35 5.56
C THR A 223 -9.86 5.98 4.87
N PRO A 224 -9.93 4.86 5.62
CA PRO A 224 -10.10 3.52 5.03
C PRO A 224 -11.46 3.27 4.35
N MET A 225 -12.43 4.18 4.50
CA MET A 225 -13.74 4.07 3.87
C MET A 225 -13.63 3.86 2.36
N ASP A 226 -14.29 2.81 1.86
CA ASP A 226 -14.37 2.58 0.43
C ASP A 226 -15.36 3.55 -0.23
N ARG A 227 -14.87 4.34 -1.18
CA ARG A 227 -15.70 5.25 -1.99
C ARG A 227 -15.83 4.79 -3.44
N ASP A 228 -15.10 3.75 -3.83
CA ASP A 228 -15.11 3.19 -5.19
C ASP A 228 -15.92 1.88 -5.24
N GLY A 229 -15.93 1.11 -4.15
CA GLY A 229 -16.65 -0.15 -4.01
C GLY A 229 -15.81 -1.38 -4.39
N HIS A 230 -14.70 -1.19 -5.13
CA HIS A 230 -13.85 -2.29 -5.58
C HIS A 230 -13.19 -3.04 -4.40
N GLY A 231 -12.67 -2.32 -3.40
CA GLY A 231 -12.05 -2.93 -2.23
C GLY A 231 -13.04 -3.75 -1.40
N THR A 232 -14.25 -3.22 -1.21
CA THR A 232 -15.36 -3.90 -0.53
C THR A 232 -15.77 -5.15 -1.29
N HIS A 233 -15.87 -5.07 -2.62
CA HIS A 233 -16.16 -6.22 -3.47
C HIS A 233 -15.06 -7.29 -3.39
N VAL A 234 -13.78 -6.91 -3.54
CA VAL A 234 -12.63 -7.82 -3.41
C VAL A 234 -12.61 -8.50 -2.04
N ALA A 235 -12.86 -7.74 -0.97
CA ALA A 235 -12.97 -8.28 0.38
C ALA A 235 -14.15 -9.25 0.52
N SER A 236 -15.28 -8.96 -0.13
CA SER A 236 -16.44 -9.87 -0.12
C SER A 236 -16.17 -11.18 -0.85
N CYS A 237 -15.41 -11.15 -1.96
CA CYS A 237 -14.97 -12.38 -2.62
C CYS A 237 -14.04 -13.23 -1.73
N ALA A 238 -13.23 -12.60 -0.89
CA ALA A 238 -12.25 -13.29 -0.06
C ALA A 238 -12.84 -13.83 1.25
N ALA A 239 -13.76 -13.08 1.87
CA ALA A 239 -14.24 -13.36 3.23
C ALA A 239 -15.67 -12.84 3.49
N GLY A 240 -16.45 -12.56 2.45
CA GLY A 240 -17.85 -12.15 2.57
C GLY A 240 -18.75 -13.28 3.07
N GLU A 241 -19.89 -12.90 3.63
CA GLU A 241 -20.90 -13.86 4.07
C GLU A 241 -21.51 -14.63 2.87
N LEU A 242 -21.69 -15.95 3.03
CA LEU A 242 -22.19 -16.78 1.95
C LEU A 242 -23.64 -16.41 1.62
N ASN A 243 -24.04 -16.56 0.36
CA ASN A 243 -25.41 -16.28 -0.12
C ASN A 243 -25.90 -14.84 0.13
N THR A 244 -24.97 -13.91 0.31
CA THR A 244 -25.28 -12.48 0.48
C THR A 244 -25.10 -11.75 -0.85
N PRO A 245 -25.94 -10.76 -1.20
CA PRO A 245 -25.72 -9.93 -2.38
C PRO A 245 -24.38 -9.19 -2.33
N SER A 246 -23.67 -9.25 -3.44
CA SER A 246 -22.43 -8.52 -3.65
C SER A 246 -22.62 -7.00 -3.52
N PRO A 247 -21.64 -6.25 -2.99
CA PRO A 247 -21.66 -4.77 -2.95
C PRO A 247 -21.68 -4.11 -4.35
N LEU A 248 -21.44 -4.88 -5.42
CA LEU A 248 -21.44 -4.47 -6.83
C LEU A 248 -22.27 -5.42 -7.71
#